data_AF-A0A7C4L210-F1
#
_entry.id   AF-A0A7C4L210-F1
#
_cell.length_a   1.000
_cell.length_b   1.000
_cell.length_c   1.000
_cell.angle_alpha   90.00
_cell.angle_beta   90.00
_cell.angle_gamma   90.00
#
_symmetry.space_group_name_H-M   'P 1'
#
loop_
_entity.id
_entity.type
_entity.pdbx_description
1 polymer ?
#
loop_
_entity_poly.entity_id
_entity_poly.type
_entity_poly.pdbx_seq_one_letter_code
_entity_poly.pdbx_strand_id
1 'polypeptide(L)'
;MAKIILNKAQVSQLVWDNRYPVKEEEKFISRCIDGRYEKNSKLKSQMSKLENNYFLPALAIPGADLGELALILACANNFGFEIDHEKVFQSLIKVIGGLKNFSYHTDSHHGGLALGCGHFGQILKDFIAYNLQKKDVNFLEKKLKFLEKQGVLPVVLQGEHNEGAVLLIKGNWAVYPRYYLATDEGKKLIEVFVYHQSLADERRKILSKRLIDDGAVILYPGCEVDYLYQVMSNEAENHFFETLNRLAKDLPIYSVVFDDEGRFDIKKR
;
A
#
# COMPACT_ATOMS: atom_id res chain seq x y z
N MET A 1 13.22 -16.65 17.51
CA MET A 1 12.71 -15.80 18.60
C MET A 1 11.20 -15.77 18.52
N ALA A 2 10.49 -15.75 19.65
CA ALA A 2 9.04 -15.63 19.64
C ALA A 2 8.63 -14.24 19.11
N LYS A 3 7.64 -14.21 18.23
CA LYS A 3 7.09 -12.99 17.66
C LYS A 3 6.40 -12.17 18.76
N ILE A 4 6.73 -10.88 18.87
CA ILE A 4 6.12 -10.00 19.88
C ILE A 4 4.79 -9.48 19.33
N ILE A 5 3.69 -9.86 19.99
CA ILE A 5 2.35 -9.38 19.66
C ILE A 5 2.05 -8.13 20.46
N LEU A 6 1.70 -7.03 19.78
CA LEU A 6 1.50 -5.74 20.44
C LEU A 6 0.09 -5.64 21.05
N ASN A 7 0.04 -5.25 22.32
CA ASN A 7 -1.21 -4.86 22.97
C ASN A 7 -1.56 -3.38 22.69
N LYS A 8 -2.78 -2.96 23.08
CA LYS A 8 -3.28 -1.60 22.82
C LYS A 8 -2.36 -0.50 23.39
N ALA A 9 -1.77 -0.70 24.58
CA ALA A 9 -0.91 0.29 25.21
C ALA A 9 0.41 0.46 24.43
N GLN A 10 1.01 -0.64 24.00
CA GLN A 10 2.23 -0.63 23.19
C GLN A 10 1.98 -0.01 21.81
N VAL A 11 0.83 -0.30 21.18
CA VAL A 11 0.44 0.37 19.93
C VAL A 11 0.22 1.86 20.16
N SER A 12 -0.43 2.26 21.26
CA SER A 12 -0.63 3.69 21.59
C SER A 12 0.71 4.42 21.72
N GLN A 13 1.69 3.81 22.41
CA GLN A 13 3.04 4.36 22.52
C GLN A 13 3.73 4.47 21.14
N LEU A 14 3.67 3.40 20.33
CA LEU A 14 4.24 3.39 18.99
C LEU A 14 3.65 4.51 18.13
N VAL A 15 2.32 4.64 18.09
CA VAL A 15 1.62 5.68 17.32
C VAL A 15 2.00 7.06 17.81
N TRP A 16 2.06 7.27 19.13
CA TRP A 16 2.47 8.56 19.69
C TRP A 16 3.89 8.94 19.27
N ASP A 17 4.85 8.04 19.43
CA ASP A 17 6.27 8.33 19.18
C ASP A 17 6.61 8.45 17.68
N ASN A 18 5.80 7.83 16.81
CA ASN A 18 6.12 7.66 15.38
C ASN A 18 5.12 8.29 14.42
N ARG A 19 4.15 9.08 14.90
CA ARG A 19 3.23 9.79 14.01
C ARG A 19 3.92 10.94 13.28
N TYR A 20 3.47 11.21 12.06
CA TYR A 20 3.89 12.36 11.26
C TYR A 20 2.74 12.88 10.40
N PRO A 21 2.68 14.19 10.14
CA PRO A 21 1.60 14.76 9.34
C PRO A 21 1.74 14.34 7.87
N VAL A 22 0.61 14.15 7.20
CA VAL A 22 0.56 13.94 5.76
C VAL A 22 0.90 15.25 5.06
N LYS A 23 1.79 15.20 4.07
CA LYS A 23 2.05 16.32 3.16
C LYS A 23 1.10 16.27 1.98
N GLU A 24 0.36 17.34 1.76
CA GLU A 24 -0.70 17.41 0.76
C GLU A 24 -0.17 17.18 -0.67
N GLU A 25 1.00 17.74 -0.97
CA GLU A 25 1.67 17.63 -2.28
C GLU A 25 2.18 16.21 -2.61
N GLU A 26 2.38 15.37 -1.60
CA GLU A 26 2.94 14.01 -1.72
C GLU A 26 1.91 12.91 -1.35
N LYS A 27 0.68 13.28 -1.00
CA LYS A 27 -0.29 12.37 -0.35
C LYS A 27 -0.68 11.13 -1.15
N PHE A 28 -0.47 11.14 -2.47
CA PHE A 28 -0.74 9.99 -3.35
C PHE A 28 0.49 9.20 -3.74
N ILE A 29 1.70 9.63 -3.36
CA ILE A 29 2.89 8.78 -3.45
C ILE A 29 2.69 7.64 -2.46
N SER A 30 2.76 6.41 -2.96
CA SER A 30 2.44 5.24 -2.15
C SER A 30 3.66 4.42 -1.74
N ARG A 31 3.45 3.57 -0.75
CA ARG A 31 4.36 2.50 -0.34
C ARG A 31 3.54 1.25 0.01
N CYS A 32 4.22 0.12 0.18
CA CYS A 32 3.56 -1.06 0.68
C CYS A 32 3.21 -0.89 2.17
N ILE A 33 2.22 -1.66 2.62
CA ILE A 33 1.89 -1.82 4.05
C ILE A 33 3.03 -2.40 4.90
N ASP A 34 4.06 -2.96 4.25
CA ASP A 34 5.21 -3.65 4.84
C ASP A 34 5.82 -2.90 6.04
N GLY A 35 6.17 -3.65 7.09
CA GLY A 35 6.73 -3.09 8.31
C GLY A 35 8.17 -2.62 8.19
N ARG A 36 8.89 -3.05 7.13
CA ARG A 36 10.34 -2.90 7.00
C ARG A 36 10.82 -1.52 6.51
N TYR A 37 9.92 -0.56 6.33
CA TYR A 37 10.31 0.78 5.93
C TYR A 37 10.96 1.55 7.07
N GLU A 38 12.17 2.04 6.85
CA GLU A 38 12.84 2.97 7.75
C GLU A 38 12.29 4.39 7.60
N LYS A 39 12.41 5.20 8.66
CA LYS A 39 12.03 6.62 8.64
C LYS A 39 12.66 7.39 7.47
N ASN A 40 13.93 7.08 7.16
CA ASN A 40 14.72 7.68 6.09
C ASN A 40 14.86 6.76 4.88
N SER A 41 13.99 5.75 4.72
CA SER A 41 14.09 4.82 3.60
C SER A 41 14.04 5.60 2.28
N LYS A 42 15.20 5.66 1.62
CA LYS A 42 15.34 6.37 0.34
C LYS A 42 14.51 5.62 -0.69
N LEU A 43 13.42 6.24 -1.15
CA LEU A 43 12.88 5.93 -2.47
C LEU A 43 13.93 6.36 -3.51
N LYS A 44 14.96 5.54 -3.72
CA LYS A 44 16.10 5.86 -4.61
C LYS A 44 15.68 6.14 -6.05
N SER A 45 14.44 5.81 -6.43
CA SER A 45 13.85 6.07 -7.74
C SER A 45 13.23 7.47 -7.89
N GLN A 46 13.09 8.24 -6.81
CA GLN A 46 12.36 9.51 -6.83
C GLN A 46 13.27 10.69 -6.49
N MET A 47 13.54 11.46 -7.54
CA MET A 47 14.07 12.83 -7.56
C MET A 47 15.52 13.10 -7.14
N SER A 48 16.17 13.78 -8.09
CA SER A 48 17.44 14.47 -8.02
C SER A 48 17.42 15.65 -7.03
N LYS A 49 18.55 15.81 -6.31
CA LYS A 49 19.07 17.12 -5.84
C LYS A 49 18.14 17.99 -4.98
N LEU A 50 17.50 17.43 -3.96
CA LEU A 50 17.07 18.22 -2.80
C LEU A 50 17.62 17.57 -1.53
N GLU A 51 18.38 18.36 -0.79
CA GLU A 51 19.12 17.98 0.39
C GLU A 51 18.18 17.63 1.56
N ASN A 52 18.50 16.51 2.22
CA ASN A 52 18.35 16.26 3.67
C ASN A 52 17.00 16.02 4.35
N ASN A 53 15.82 15.99 3.70
CA ASN A 53 14.56 15.65 4.41
C ASN A 53 13.69 14.60 3.68
N TYR A 54 14.19 13.36 3.59
CA TYR A 54 13.40 12.24 3.07
C TYR A 54 12.29 11.87 4.05
N PHE A 55 11.03 12.02 3.64
CA PHE A 55 9.87 11.54 4.40
C PHE A 55 9.34 10.26 3.76
N LEU A 56 9.00 9.29 4.60
CA LEU A 56 8.30 8.07 4.20
C LEU A 56 6.91 8.43 3.64
N PRO A 57 6.51 7.97 2.44
CA PRO A 57 5.18 8.26 1.93
C PRO A 57 4.09 7.78 2.89
N ALA A 58 3.09 8.64 3.11
CA ALA A 58 2.01 8.38 4.06
C ALA A 58 1.02 7.31 3.57
N LEU A 59 0.75 7.28 2.26
CA LEU A 59 -0.18 6.32 1.66
C LEU A 59 0.45 4.93 1.64
N ALA A 60 0.11 4.12 2.65
CA ALA A 60 0.50 2.73 2.73
C ALA A 60 -0.69 1.84 2.30
N ILE A 61 -0.51 1.10 1.21
CA ILE A 61 -1.51 0.19 0.62
C ILE A 61 -0.85 -1.13 0.20
N PRO A 62 -1.56 -2.27 0.15
CA PRO A 62 -0.93 -3.55 -0.21
C PRO A 62 -0.26 -3.45 -1.58
N GLY A 63 1.02 -3.79 -1.67
CA GLY A 63 1.77 -3.75 -2.93
C GLY A 63 2.03 -2.38 -3.53
N ALA A 64 1.73 -1.27 -2.84
CA ALA A 64 1.88 0.09 -3.37
C ALA A 64 1.11 0.28 -4.71
N ASP A 65 1.69 0.98 -5.70
CA ASP A 65 1.01 1.25 -6.97
C ASP A 65 0.85 0.01 -7.84
N LEU A 66 1.72 -0.99 -7.69
CA LEU A 66 1.57 -2.29 -8.36
C LEU A 66 0.35 -3.05 -7.82
N GLY A 67 0.13 -2.99 -6.50
CA GLY A 67 -1.06 -3.59 -5.88
C GLY A 67 -2.34 -2.85 -6.25
N GLU A 68 -2.32 -1.51 -6.28
CA GLU A 68 -3.47 -0.72 -6.75
C GLU A 68 -3.79 -1.00 -8.23
N LEU A 69 -2.76 -1.21 -9.07
CA LEU A 69 -2.96 -1.63 -10.45
C LEU A 69 -3.63 -3.01 -10.51
N ALA A 70 -3.17 -3.98 -9.73
CA ALA A 70 -3.78 -5.30 -9.64
C ALA A 70 -5.25 -5.21 -9.17
N LEU A 71 -5.53 -4.37 -8.19
CA LEU A 71 -6.87 -4.13 -7.66
C LEU A 71 -7.86 -3.64 -8.72
N ILE A 72 -7.47 -2.70 -9.58
CA ILE A 72 -8.35 -2.20 -10.64
C ILE A 72 -8.71 -3.31 -11.63
N LEU A 73 -7.73 -4.15 -11.98
CA LEU A 73 -7.96 -5.31 -12.86
C LEU A 73 -8.88 -6.35 -12.20
N ALA A 74 -8.68 -6.59 -10.90
CA ALA A 74 -9.52 -7.47 -10.10
C ALA A 74 -10.98 -6.99 -10.03
N CYS A 75 -11.21 -5.68 -9.90
CA CYS A 75 -12.56 -5.09 -9.93
C CYS A 75 -13.31 -5.45 -11.22
N ALA A 76 -12.64 -5.34 -12.37
CA ALA A 76 -13.24 -5.68 -13.66
C ALA A 76 -13.61 -7.16 -13.75
N ASN A 77 -12.75 -8.05 -13.25
CA ASN A 77 -13.02 -9.48 -13.26
C ASN A 77 -14.15 -9.87 -12.31
N ASN A 78 -14.22 -9.25 -11.13
CA ASN A 78 -15.20 -9.58 -10.10
C ASN A 78 -16.61 -9.02 -10.42
N PHE A 79 -16.67 -7.80 -10.95
CA PHE A 79 -17.93 -7.10 -11.20
C PHE A 79 -18.34 -7.01 -12.69
N GLY A 80 -17.48 -7.48 -13.61
CA GLY A 80 -17.82 -7.68 -15.02
C GLY A 80 -17.64 -6.48 -15.95
N PHE A 81 -16.96 -5.42 -15.54
CA PHE A 81 -16.74 -4.24 -16.39
C PHE A 81 -15.72 -4.49 -17.49
N GLU A 82 -15.88 -3.78 -18.60
CA GLU A 82 -14.86 -3.73 -19.64
C GLU A 82 -13.73 -2.79 -19.21
N ILE A 83 -12.49 -3.23 -19.41
CA ILE A 83 -11.29 -2.45 -19.11
C ILE A 83 -10.27 -2.52 -20.23
N ASP A 84 -9.55 -1.41 -20.39
CA ASP A 84 -8.32 -1.33 -21.18
C ASP A 84 -7.13 -1.27 -20.22
N HIS A 85 -6.40 -2.38 -20.09
CA HIS A 85 -5.26 -2.51 -19.18
C HIS A 85 -4.22 -1.39 -19.37
N GLU A 86 -3.93 -0.98 -20.61
CA GLU A 86 -2.92 0.04 -20.87
C GLU A 86 -3.41 1.40 -20.41
N LYS A 87 -4.66 1.76 -20.73
CA LYS A 87 -5.25 3.01 -20.24
C LYS A 87 -5.38 3.04 -18.73
N VAL A 88 -5.72 1.92 -18.08
CA VAL A 88 -5.72 1.81 -16.61
C VAL A 88 -4.34 2.18 -16.04
N PHE A 89 -3.27 1.61 -16.60
CA PHE A 89 -1.91 1.96 -16.20
C PHE A 89 -1.63 3.46 -16.40
N GLN A 90 -1.98 4.03 -17.56
CA GLN A 90 -1.78 5.47 -17.82
C GLN A 90 -2.60 6.37 -16.89
N SER A 91 -3.85 6.02 -16.59
CA SER A 91 -4.70 6.76 -15.63
C SER A 91 -4.09 6.76 -14.24
N LEU A 92 -3.56 5.61 -13.78
CA LEU A 92 -2.86 5.50 -12.51
C LEU A 92 -1.62 6.40 -12.48
N ILE A 93 -0.78 6.35 -13.52
CA ILE A 93 0.42 7.21 -13.66
C ILE A 93 0.06 8.69 -13.59
N LYS A 94 -1.04 9.12 -14.23
CA LYS A 94 -1.51 10.50 -14.18
C LYS A 94 -1.91 10.91 -12.76
N VAL A 95 -2.63 10.05 -12.02
CA VAL A 95 -3.10 10.34 -10.65
C VAL A 95 -1.93 10.46 -9.67
N ILE A 96 -0.90 9.63 -9.80
CA ILE A 96 0.28 9.70 -8.91
C ILE A 96 1.30 10.78 -9.30
N GLY A 97 1.02 11.60 -10.32
CA GLY A 97 1.90 12.70 -10.72
C GLY A 97 3.06 12.30 -11.63
N GLY A 98 2.97 11.15 -12.31
CA GLY A 98 3.90 10.75 -13.36
C GLY A 98 4.65 9.45 -13.09
N LEU A 99 5.34 8.96 -14.13
CA LEU A 99 5.92 7.60 -14.14
C LEU A 99 6.97 7.39 -13.04
N LYS A 100 7.76 8.42 -12.74
CA LYS A 100 8.79 8.37 -11.68
C LYS A 100 8.21 8.17 -10.29
N ASN A 101 6.94 8.55 -10.08
CA ASN A 101 6.28 8.41 -8.80
C ASN A 101 5.72 7.00 -8.56
N PHE A 102 5.74 6.13 -9.59
CA PHE A 102 5.27 4.76 -9.46
C PHE A 102 6.14 3.97 -8.48
N SER A 103 5.50 3.42 -7.46
CA SER A 103 6.11 2.77 -6.31
C SER A 103 5.75 1.30 -6.26
N TYR A 104 6.78 0.49 -6.05
CA TYR A 104 6.72 -0.92 -5.76
C TYR A 104 8.02 -1.29 -5.01
N HIS A 105 8.05 -2.46 -4.38
CA HIS A 105 9.22 -2.87 -3.62
C HIS A 105 9.52 -4.35 -3.80
N THR A 106 10.76 -4.69 -3.48
CA THR A 106 11.29 -6.04 -3.31
C THR A 106 12.13 -6.08 -2.03
N ASP A 107 12.82 -7.18 -1.77
CA ASP A 107 13.70 -7.32 -0.63
C ASP A 107 15.08 -7.87 -1.04
N SER A 108 16.01 -7.89 -0.09
CA SER A 108 17.37 -8.39 -0.26
C SER A 108 17.46 -9.91 -0.48
N HIS A 109 16.39 -10.67 -0.21
CA HIS A 109 16.44 -12.14 -0.14
C HIS A 109 15.93 -12.81 -1.40
N HIS A 110 14.83 -12.32 -1.97
CA HIS A 110 14.08 -13.01 -3.03
C HIS A 110 14.51 -12.61 -4.44
N GLY A 111 15.26 -11.51 -4.61
CA GLY A 111 15.64 -10.99 -5.92
C GLY A 111 14.43 -10.60 -6.78
N GLY A 112 14.67 -10.10 -8.00
CA GLY A 112 13.59 -9.71 -8.91
C GLY A 112 12.83 -8.44 -8.52
N LEU A 113 12.00 -7.93 -9.44
CA LEU A 113 11.44 -6.58 -9.35
C LEU A 113 10.44 -6.39 -8.21
N ALA A 114 9.65 -7.42 -7.88
CA ALA A 114 8.62 -7.33 -6.83
C ALA A 114 8.44 -8.62 -6.01
N LEU A 115 9.38 -9.57 -6.06
CA LEU A 115 9.21 -10.87 -5.40
C LEU A 115 9.37 -10.79 -3.87
N GLY A 116 10.11 -9.81 -3.37
CA GLY A 116 10.20 -9.55 -1.92
C GLY A 116 8.98 -8.83 -1.32
N CYS A 117 7.99 -8.48 -2.15
CA CYS A 117 6.71 -7.95 -1.68
C CYS A 117 5.78 -9.09 -1.32
N GLY A 118 5.46 -9.25 -0.03
CA GLY A 118 4.56 -10.31 0.44
C GLY A 118 3.21 -10.31 -0.29
N HIS A 119 2.60 -9.15 -0.52
CA HIS A 119 1.32 -9.03 -1.24
C HIS A 119 1.41 -9.55 -2.69
N PHE A 120 2.38 -9.04 -3.46
CA PHE A 120 2.55 -9.47 -4.86
C PHE A 120 3.01 -10.93 -4.96
N GLY A 121 3.85 -11.38 -4.01
CA GLY A 121 4.24 -12.79 -3.90
C GLY A 121 3.04 -13.72 -3.66
N GLN A 122 2.02 -13.30 -2.90
CA GLN A 122 0.79 -14.06 -2.75
C GLN A 122 -0.08 -14.02 -4.01
N ILE A 123 -0.17 -12.88 -4.70
CA ILE A 123 -0.81 -12.81 -6.02
C ILE A 123 -0.16 -13.80 -6.99
N LEU A 124 1.17 -13.87 -7.06
CA LEU A 124 1.85 -14.81 -7.96
C LEU A 124 1.58 -16.27 -7.62
N LYS A 125 1.41 -16.59 -6.33
CA LYS A 125 1.10 -17.95 -5.85
C LYS A 125 -0.35 -18.35 -6.12
N ASP A 126 -1.29 -17.43 -5.92
CA ASP A 126 -2.73 -17.70 -5.96
C ASP A 126 -3.51 -16.45 -6.39
N PHE A 127 -3.35 -16.07 -7.66
CA PHE A 127 -3.96 -14.86 -8.21
C PHE A 127 -5.50 -14.93 -8.23
N ILE A 128 -6.08 -16.14 -8.23
CA ILE A 128 -7.53 -16.34 -8.24
C ILE A 128 -8.14 -15.84 -6.93
N ALA A 129 -7.47 -16.03 -5.79
CA ALA A 129 -7.92 -15.50 -4.50
C ALA A 129 -7.97 -13.96 -4.43
N TYR A 130 -7.30 -13.28 -5.36
CA TYR A 130 -7.30 -11.83 -5.52
C TYR A 130 -8.19 -11.38 -6.70
N ASN A 131 -9.12 -12.23 -7.16
CA ASN A 131 -10.00 -12.00 -8.31
C ASN A 131 -9.26 -11.61 -9.60
N LEU A 132 -8.01 -12.07 -9.77
CA LEU A 132 -7.23 -11.85 -10.97
C LEU A 132 -7.37 -13.03 -11.94
N GLN A 133 -7.00 -12.78 -13.19
CA GLN A 133 -6.80 -13.81 -14.21
C GLN A 133 -5.33 -13.88 -14.61
N LYS A 134 -4.92 -14.98 -15.25
CA LYS A 134 -3.53 -15.15 -15.70
C LYS A 134 -3.06 -14.02 -16.62
N LYS A 135 -3.95 -13.49 -17.46
CA LYS A 135 -3.67 -12.34 -18.34
C LYS A 135 -3.28 -11.08 -17.55
N ASP A 136 -3.88 -10.87 -16.37
CA ASP A 136 -3.63 -9.71 -15.52
C ASP A 136 -2.27 -9.83 -14.87
N VAL A 137 -1.93 -11.01 -14.35
CA VAL A 137 -0.59 -11.29 -13.82
C VAL A 137 0.48 -11.06 -14.88
N ASN A 138 0.30 -11.58 -16.09
CA ASN A 138 1.23 -11.37 -17.20
C ASN A 138 1.38 -9.87 -17.55
N PHE A 139 0.29 -9.11 -17.48
CA PHE A 139 0.31 -7.67 -17.69
C PHE A 139 1.10 -6.94 -16.59
N LEU A 140 0.88 -7.28 -15.31
CA LEU A 140 1.63 -6.71 -14.18
C LEU A 140 3.14 -7.00 -14.31
N GLU A 141 3.53 -8.23 -14.64
CA GLU A 141 4.94 -8.58 -14.89
C GLU A 141 5.55 -7.82 -16.07
N LYS A 142 4.78 -7.65 -17.16
CA LYS A 142 5.20 -6.82 -18.30
C LYS A 142 5.42 -5.36 -17.87
N LYS A 143 4.56 -4.82 -17.02
CA LYS A 143 4.68 -3.44 -16.51
C LYS A 143 5.87 -3.26 -15.58
N LEU A 144 6.18 -4.23 -14.73
CA LEU A 144 7.43 -4.23 -13.96
C LEU A 144 8.66 -4.12 -14.86
N LYS A 145 8.77 -4.97 -15.89
CA LYS A 145 9.89 -4.90 -16.85
C LYS A 145 9.94 -3.58 -17.62
N PHE A 146 8.79 -3.00 -17.92
CA PHE A 146 8.72 -1.67 -18.53
C PHE A 146 9.25 -0.59 -17.59
N LEU A 147 8.81 -0.58 -16.33
CA LEU A 147 9.23 0.37 -15.29
C LEU A 147 10.74 0.32 -15.07
N GLU A 148 11.31 -0.88 -14.94
CA GLU A 148 12.76 -1.09 -14.83
C GLU A 148 13.52 -0.46 -16.00
N LYS A 149 13.08 -0.71 -17.24
CA LYS A 149 13.68 -0.11 -18.45
C LYS A 149 13.57 1.41 -18.49
N GLN A 150 12.54 1.98 -17.86
CA GLN A 150 12.37 3.44 -17.72
C GLN A 150 13.12 4.02 -16.51
N GLY A 151 13.91 3.21 -15.79
CA GLY A 151 14.68 3.65 -14.62
C GLY A 151 13.86 3.79 -13.34
N VAL A 152 12.61 3.30 -13.33
CA VAL A 152 11.78 3.25 -12.12
C VAL A 152 12.06 1.92 -11.41
N LEU A 153 12.97 1.97 -10.44
CA LEU A 153 13.46 0.81 -9.70
C LEU A 153 12.62 0.54 -8.44
N PRO A 154 12.54 -0.72 -7.98
CA PRO A 154 11.88 -1.03 -6.72
C PRO A 154 12.63 -0.43 -5.53
N VAL A 155 11.88 -0.15 -4.47
CA VAL A 155 12.46 0.00 -3.14
C VAL A 155 12.97 -1.38 -2.70
N VAL A 156 14.21 -1.46 -2.21
CA VAL A 156 14.77 -2.72 -1.69
C VAL A 156 14.72 -2.67 -0.18
N LEU A 157 13.77 -3.39 0.41
CA LEU A 157 13.65 -3.52 1.87
C LEU A 157 14.67 -4.50 2.42
N GLN A 158 15.10 -4.27 3.66
CA GLN A 158 16.16 -5.03 4.32
C GLN A 158 15.65 -5.61 5.64
N GLY A 159 16.19 -6.78 5.97
CA GLY A 159 15.90 -7.48 7.23
C GLY A 159 14.67 -8.36 7.19
N GLU A 160 14.46 -9.03 8.32
CA GLU A 160 13.36 -9.96 8.55
C GLU A 160 12.07 -9.23 8.92
N HIS A 161 10.94 -9.87 8.63
CA HIS A 161 9.62 -9.43 9.05
C HIS A 161 9.41 -9.62 10.56
N ASN A 162 9.17 -8.53 11.28
CA ASN A 162 8.93 -8.53 12.72
C ASN A 162 7.64 -7.80 13.11
N GLU A 163 6.61 -7.85 12.25
CA GLU A 163 5.36 -7.12 12.48
C GLU A 163 4.56 -7.66 13.67
N GLY A 164 4.31 -6.85 14.70
CA GLY A 164 3.59 -7.27 15.90
C GLY A 164 2.10 -6.91 15.92
N ALA A 165 1.63 -6.11 14.97
CA ALA A 165 0.24 -5.70 14.79
C ALA A 165 -0.01 -5.15 13.37
N VAL A 166 -1.28 -4.95 13.04
CA VAL A 166 -1.73 -4.23 11.85
C VAL A 166 -2.45 -2.95 12.26
N LEU A 167 -2.11 -1.82 11.65
CA LEU A 167 -2.71 -0.52 11.91
C LEU A 167 -3.54 -0.05 10.71
N LEU A 168 -4.82 0.23 10.95
CA LEU A 168 -5.72 0.89 10.00
C LEU A 168 -5.77 2.38 10.35
N ILE A 169 -5.08 3.21 9.57
CA ILE A 169 -4.94 4.64 9.82
C ILE A 169 -6.03 5.43 9.11
N LYS A 170 -6.66 6.35 9.84
CA LYS A 170 -7.63 7.33 9.31
C LYS A 170 -7.24 8.75 9.77
N GLY A 171 -7.49 9.74 8.92
CA GLY A 171 -7.15 11.15 9.16
C GLY A 171 -6.04 11.66 8.23
N ASN A 172 -5.41 12.77 8.62
CA ASN A 172 -4.32 13.48 7.91
C ASN A 172 -2.95 13.27 8.57
N TRP A 173 -2.78 12.18 9.30
CA TRP A 173 -1.52 11.75 9.91
C TRP A 173 -1.23 10.30 9.57
N ALA A 174 0.05 9.97 9.46
CA ALA A 174 0.57 8.63 9.22
C ALA A 174 1.53 8.21 10.35
N VAL A 175 1.98 6.96 10.31
CA VAL A 175 2.85 6.36 11.33
C VAL A 175 4.04 5.67 10.67
N TYR A 176 5.26 5.92 11.15
CA TYR A 176 6.43 5.13 10.73
C TYR A 176 6.29 3.71 11.28
N PRO A 177 6.46 2.67 10.45
CA PRO A 177 6.10 1.31 10.83
C PRO A 177 7.12 0.62 11.75
N ARG A 178 8.31 1.20 11.96
CA ARG A 178 9.39 0.64 12.77
C ARG A 178 9.57 1.40 14.08
N TYR A 179 9.70 0.69 15.19
CA TYR A 179 9.93 1.27 16.51
C TYR A 179 10.73 0.35 17.44
N TYR A 180 11.48 0.93 18.37
CA TYR A 180 12.17 0.20 19.43
C TYR A 180 11.32 0.11 20.69
N LEU A 181 10.77 -1.07 20.95
CA LEU A 181 10.01 -1.36 22.17
C LEU A 181 10.98 -1.76 23.30
N ALA A 182 10.85 -1.13 24.47
CA ALA A 182 11.53 -1.58 25.67
C ALA A 182 10.86 -2.85 26.22
N THR A 183 11.66 -3.90 26.41
CA THR A 183 11.24 -5.16 27.05
C THR A 183 12.21 -5.50 28.19
N ASP A 184 11.88 -6.52 28.99
CA ASP A 184 12.75 -6.99 30.09
C ASP A 184 14.14 -7.48 29.61
N GLU A 185 14.24 -7.83 28.31
CA GLU A 185 15.47 -8.26 27.63
C GLU A 185 16.20 -7.08 26.92
N GLY A 186 15.76 -5.84 27.13
CA GLY A 186 16.29 -4.65 26.49
C GLY A 186 15.40 -4.10 25.37
N LYS A 187 15.96 -3.24 24.51
CA LYS A 187 15.21 -2.66 23.39
C LYS A 187 15.18 -3.63 22.22
N LYS A 188 13.97 -3.99 21.78
CA LYS A 188 13.75 -4.82 20.59
C LYS A 188 13.13 -3.99 19.47
N LEU A 189 13.64 -4.16 18.26
CA LEU A 189 13.02 -3.58 17.06
C LEU A 189 11.73 -4.35 16.76
N ILE A 190 10.62 -3.63 16.70
CA ILE A 190 9.31 -4.14 16.32
C ILE A 190 8.82 -3.38 15.10
N GLU A 191 8.05 -4.08 14.28
CA GLU A 191 7.44 -3.52 13.08
C GLU A 191 5.91 -3.60 13.19
N VAL A 192 5.19 -2.87 12.35
CA VAL A 192 3.74 -3.02 12.18
C VAL A 192 3.38 -2.90 10.71
N PHE A 193 2.37 -3.66 10.28
CA PHE A 193 1.75 -3.37 9.00
C PHE A 193 0.91 -2.09 9.11
N VAL A 194 1.02 -1.20 8.13
CA VAL A 194 0.27 0.08 8.11
C VAL A 194 -0.59 0.14 6.87
N TYR A 195 -1.90 0.30 7.01
CA TYR A 195 -2.83 0.59 5.92
C TYR A 195 -3.47 1.95 6.13
N HIS A 196 -3.26 2.89 5.21
CA HIS A 196 -3.77 4.25 5.33
C HIS A 196 -5.10 4.42 4.59
N GLN A 197 -6.20 4.15 5.29
CA GLN A 197 -7.54 4.08 4.70
C GLN A 197 -8.02 5.42 4.12
N SER A 198 -7.88 6.54 4.85
CA SER A 198 -8.36 7.85 4.37
C SER A 198 -7.72 8.29 3.05
N LEU A 199 -6.40 8.16 2.92
CA LEU A 199 -5.68 8.50 1.69
C LEU A 199 -5.96 7.51 0.56
N ALA A 200 -6.13 6.22 0.87
CA ALA A 200 -6.52 5.22 -0.12
C ALA A 200 -7.91 5.52 -0.70
N ASP A 201 -8.88 5.84 0.16
CA ASP A 201 -10.24 6.21 -0.24
C ASP A 201 -10.25 7.49 -1.08
N GLU A 202 -9.49 8.51 -0.68
CA GLU A 202 -9.37 9.76 -1.44
C GLU A 202 -8.77 9.53 -2.83
N ARG A 203 -7.66 8.80 -2.89
CA ARG A 203 -7.00 8.46 -4.16
C ARG A 203 -7.95 7.68 -5.07
N ARG A 204 -8.71 6.72 -4.54
CA ARG A 204 -9.64 5.91 -5.33
C ARG A 204 -10.82 6.68 -5.87
N LYS A 205 -11.33 7.68 -5.15
CA LYS A 205 -12.37 8.58 -5.70
C LYS A 205 -11.88 9.31 -6.95
N ILE A 206 -10.68 9.88 -6.88
CA ILE A 206 -10.06 10.60 -8.01
C ILE A 206 -9.76 9.62 -9.15
N LEU A 207 -9.19 8.45 -8.82
CA LEU A 207 -8.84 7.43 -9.79
C LEU A 207 -10.06 6.88 -10.51
N SER A 208 -11.17 6.63 -9.81
CA SER A 208 -12.43 6.15 -10.40
C SER A 208 -12.93 7.12 -11.48
N LYS A 209 -12.95 8.42 -11.17
CA LYS A 209 -13.31 9.45 -12.15
C LYS A 209 -12.38 9.41 -13.35
N ARG A 210 -11.06 9.36 -13.10
CA ARG A 210 -10.04 9.37 -14.16
C ARG A 210 -10.13 8.15 -15.07
N LEU A 211 -10.41 6.97 -14.52
CA LEU A 211 -10.56 5.72 -15.27
C LEU A 211 -11.73 5.79 -16.25
N ILE A 212 -12.84 6.40 -15.86
CA ILE A 212 -14.00 6.61 -16.73
C ILE A 212 -13.70 7.69 -17.78
N ASP A 213 -13.17 8.84 -17.35
CA ASP A 213 -12.85 9.97 -18.25
C ASP A 213 -11.85 9.58 -19.36
N ASP A 214 -10.83 8.77 -19.02
CA ASP A 214 -9.82 8.29 -19.98
C ASP A 214 -10.36 7.14 -20.86
N GLY A 215 -11.58 6.65 -20.60
CA GLY A 215 -12.15 5.46 -21.25
C GLY A 215 -11.32 4.20 -20.99
N ALA A 216 -10.73 4.11 -19.79
CA ALA A 216 -9.99 2.96 -19.29
C ALA A 216 -10.93 1.90 -18.68
N VAL A 217 -12.08 2.34 -18.17
CA VAL A 217 -13.17 1.50 -17.65
C VAL A 217 -14.48 1.93 -18.31
N ILE A 218 -15.24 0.97 -18.81
CA ILE A 218 -16.59 1.19 -19.34
C ILE A 218 -17.56 0.47 -18.39
N LEU A 219 -18.39 1.27 -17.71
CA LEU A 219 -19.40 0.76 -16.80
C LEU A 219 -20.68 0.36 -17.56
N TYR A 220 -21.52 -0.44 -16.90
CA TYR A 220 -22.86 -0.73 -17.41
C TYR A 220 -23.75 0.53 -17.44
N PRO A 221 -24.78 0.57 -18.31
CA PRO A 221 -25.72 1.69 -18.35
C PRO A 221 -26.34 1.98 -16.98
N GLY A 222 -26.30 3.24 -16.54
CA GLY A 222 -26.85 3.69 -15.25
C GLY A 222 -25.88 3.57 -14.07
N CYS A 223 -24.67 3.04 -14.27
CA CYS A 223 -23.60 3.06 -13.28
C CYS A 223 -22.73 4.31 -13.47
N GLU A 224 -22.42 4.98 -12.36
CA GLU A 224 -21.68 6.24 -12.34
C GLU A 224 -20.34 6.11 -11.59
N VAL A 225 -19.55 7.19 -11.54
CA VAL A 225 -18.24 7.25 -10.86
C VAL A 225 -18.30 6.71 -9.42
N ASP A 226 -19.35 7.05 -8.67
CA ASP A 226 -19.50 6.62 -7.27
C ASP A 226 -19.62 5.09 -7.13
N TYR A 227 -20.22 4.44 -8.13
CA TYR A 227 -20.31 2.99 -8.16
C TYR A 227 -18.93 2.35 -8.38
N LEU A 228 -18.13 2.88 -9.32
CA LEU A 228 -16.76 2.41 -9.53
C LEU A 228 -15.89 2.61 -8.26
N TYR A 229 -16.06 3.73 -7.57
CA TYR A 229 -15.39 3.97 -6.29
C TYR A 229 -15.76 2.91 -5.24
N GLN A 230 -17.06 2.62 -5.08
CA GLN A 230 -17.53 1.64 -4.09
C GLN A 230 -16.99 0.23 -4.38
N VAL A 231 -17.03 -0.22 -5.64
CA VAL A 231 -16.49 -1.55 -5.99
C VAL A 231 -14.97 -1.62 -5.80
N MET A 232 -14.24 -0.55 -6.11
CA MET A 232 -12.79 -0.46 -5.85
C MET A 232 -12.48 -0.49 -4.35
N SER A 233 -13.26 0.19 -3.52
CA SER A 233 -13.08 0.14 -2.06
C SER A 233 -13.42 -1.24 -1.48
N ASN A 234 -14.45 -1.92 -2.00
CA ASN A 234 -14.77 -3.29 -1.59
C ASN A 234 -13.66 -4.28 -1.99
N GLU A 235 -13.18 -4.20 -3.23
CA GLU A 235 -12.10 -5.06 -3.72
C GLU A 235 -10.78 -4.79 -2.97
N ALA A 236 -10.55 -3.55 -2.53
CA ALA A 236 -9.42 -3.22 -1.67
C ALA A 236 -9.47 -3.91 -0.32
N GLU A 237 -10.63 -3.94 0.32
CA GLU A 237 -10.82 -4.62 1.60
C GLU A 237 -10.59 -6.12 1.44
N ASN A 238 -11.08 -6.72 0.34
CA ASN A 238 -10.80 -8.10 -0.02
C ASN A 238 -9.29 -8.38 -0.17
N HIS A 239 -8.60 -7.61 -1.02
CA HIS A 239 -7.15 -7.75 -1.23
C HIS A 239 -6.35 -7.58 0.07
N PHE A 240 -6.74 -6.60 0.88
CA PHE A 240 -6.10 -6.33 2.16
C PHE A 240 -6.26 -7.51 3.14
N PHE A 241 -7.48 -7.98 3.38
CA PHE A 241 -7.70 -9.10 4.29
C PHE A 241 -7.16 -10.42 3.75
N GLU A 242 -7.19 -10.65 2.45
CA GLU A 242 -6.59 -11.83 1.84
C GLU A 242 -5.06 -11.85 2.06
N THR A 243 -4.42 -10.68 1.96
CA THR A 243 -3.00 -10.52 2.27
C THR A 243 -2.72 -10.78 3.75
N LEU A 244 -3.53 -10.21 4.65
CA LEU A 244 -3.36 -10.41 6.08
C LEU A 244 -3.59 -11.87 6.50
N ASN A 245 -4.59 -12.55 5.94
CA ASN A 245 -4.87 -13.95 6.25
C ASN A 245 -3.68 -14.86 5.90
N ARG A 246 -2.90 -14.49 4.89
CA ARG A 246 -1.74 -15.25 4.42
C ARG A 246 -0.43 -14.87 5.13
N LEU A 247 -0.27 -13.60 5.51
CA LEU A 247 0.99 -13.07 6.05
C LEU A 247 0.96 -12.80 7.56
N ALA A 248 -0.22 -12.59 8.14
CA ALA A 248 -0.42 -11.93 9.43
C ALA A 248 -1.62 -12.48 10.23
N LYS A 249 -2.03 -13.73 10.00
CA LYS A 249 -3.27 -14.34 10.54
C LYS A 249 -3.48 -14.13 12.04
N ASP A 250 -2.41 -14.15 12.82
CA ASP A 250 -2.48 -14.07 14.29
C ASP A 250 -2.19 -12.66 14.84
N LEU A 251 -2.07 -11.65 13.97
CA LEU A 251 -1.79 -10.28 14.39
C LEU A 251 -3.06 -9.53 14.74
N PRO A 252 -3.08 -8.80 15.87
CA PRO A 252 -4.18 -7.92 16.20
C PRO A 252 -4.26 -6.74 15.23
N ILE A 253 -5.48 -6.39 14.84
CA ILE A 253 -5.76 -5.23 13.99
C ILE A 253 -6.27 -4.09 14.87
N TYR A 254 -5.67 -2.92 14.74
CA TYR A 254 -6.08 -1.71 15.45
C TYR A 254 -6.47 -0.62 14.46
N SER A 255 -7.63 0.00 14.66
CA SER A 255 -8.00 1.23 13.98
C SER A 255 -7.46 2.41 14.79
N VAL A 256 -6.70 3.27 14.11
CA VAL A 256 -6.14 4.52 14.64
C VAL A 256 -6.79 5.66 13.88
N VAL A 257 -7.53 6.52 14.58
CA VAL A 257 -8.23 7.66 13.99
C VAL A 257 -7.60 8.93 14.51
N PHE A 258 -6.94 9.68 13.63
CA PHE A 258 -6.33 10.96 13.94
C PHE A 258 -7.31 12.12 13.72
N ASP A 259 -7.16 13.16 14.55
CA ASP A 259 -7.67 14.50 14.27
C ASP A 259 -6.60 15.37 13.59
N ASP A 260 -6.95 16.61 13.28
CA ASP A 260 -6.07 17.56 12.59
C ASP A 260 -4.82 17.94 13.40
N GLU A 261 -4.87 17.85 14.72
CA GLU A 261 -3.76 18.14 15.64
C GLU A 261 -2.84 16.91 15.86
N GLY A 262 -3.19 15.77 15.27
CA GLY A 262 -2.46 14.52 15.43
C GLY A 262 -2.71 13.83 16.77
N ARG A 263 -3.76 14.21 17.50
CA ARG A 263 -4.31 13.39 18.58
C ARG A 263 -5.07 12.23 17.95
N PHE A 264 -5.22 11.13 18.69
CA PHE A 264 -5.83 9.94 18.11
C PHE A 264 -6.59 9.07 19.11
N ASP A 265 -7.53 8.31 18.56
CA ASP A 265 -8.22 7.22 19.23
C ASP A 265 -7.78 5.86 18.67
N ILE A 266 -7.67 4.85 19.55
CA ILE A 266 -7.34 3.47 19.15
C ILE A 266 -8.43 2.50 19.57
N LYS A 267 -8.93 1.73 18.60
CA LYS A 267 -9.89 0.63 18.81
C LYS A 267 -9.33 -0.65 18.21
N LYS A 268 -9.39 -1.75 18.97
CA LYS A 268 -9.10 -3.09 18.43
C LYS A 268 -10.29 -3.52 17.56
N ARG A 269 -10.02 -4.03 16.36
CA ARG A 269 -11.03 -4.65 15.50
C ARG A 269 -11.22 -6.12 15.86
#